data_AF-A0A175YRB2-F1
#
_entry.id   AF-A0A175YRB2-F1
#
_cell.length_a   1.000
_cell.length_b   1.000
_cell.length_c   1.000
_cell.angle_alpha   90.00
_cell.angle_beta   90.00
_cell.angle_gamma   90.00
#
_symmetry.space_group_name_H-M   'P 1'
#
loop_
_entity.id
_entity.type
_entity.pdbx_description
1 polymer ?
#
loop_
_entity_poly.entity_id
_entity_poly.type
_entity_poly.pdbx_seq_one_letter_code
_entity_poly.pdbx_strand_id
1 'polypeptide(L)'
;MPLEPLCANTSSLLDETDEDIVPIDEWEEEDEAEPEIGDGGDGGGIVLQNCFWGARALSIAQEILAQFGDDIELFSFKTTPRGYIYVRLDKLPNKYGCPDVEVIESYNRAFKKRLDEVGQEGELPEDLAIEVSSPGAERLLKVPNDLQRFQDMPMRVSYIEDVDTKCPEKTSIFYLDSLETESGSCVWRLADVKENRDPAAKGRPFSRKQKDWRLKLSYAMVKKVTLYLDC
;
A
#
# COMPACT_ATOMS: atom_id res chain seq x y z
N MET A 1 -42.65 -64.82 -8.54
CA MET A 1 -43.87 -64.19 -7.97
C MET A 1 -44.30 -65.02 -6.77
N PRO A 2 -44.86 -64.45 -5.68
CA PRO A 2 -45.02 -63.05 -5.25
C PRO A 2 -44.59 -62.80 -3.76
N LEU A 3 -44.09 -61.59 -3.43
CA LEU A 3 -44.68 -60.48 -2.63
C LEU A 3 -44.61 -60.59 -1.08
N GLU A 4 -43.70 -59.75 -0.55
CA GLU A 4 -43.66 -58.93 0.69
C GLU A 4 -43.78 -59.55 2.10
N PRO A 5 -43.06 -58.95 3.07
CA PRO A 5 -43.75 -58.01 3.95
C PRO A 5 -43.01 -56.69 4.27
N LEU A 6 -43.84 -55.72 4.68
CA LEU A 6 -43.57 -54.37 5.17
C LEU A 6 -42.67 -54.30 6.42
N CYS A 7 -41.78 -53.29 6.38
CA CYS A 7 -41.23 -52.39 7.41
C CYS A 7 -41.33 -52.73 8.91
N ALA A 8 -40.17 -52.64 9.60
CA ALA A 8 -39.97 -51.64 10.68
C ALA A 8 -38.49 -51.59 11.15
N ASN A 9 -37.89 -50.40 10.99
CA ASN A 9 -37.01 -49.67 11.91
C ASN A 9 -36.08 -50.44 12.87
N THR A 10 -34.77 -50.20 12.75
CA THR A 10 -33.91 -49.70 13.86
C THR A 10 -32.50 -49.33 13.36
N SER A 11 -32.16 -48.05 13.53
CA SER A 11 -30.91 -47.46 14.05
C SER A 11 -29.51 -47.92 13.58
N SER A 12 -28.61 -46.92 13.48
CA SER A 12 -27.13 -47.01 13.52
C SER A 12 -26.47 -47.24 12.14
N LEU A 13 -25.42 -46.54 11.68
CA LEU A 13 -24.43 -45.62 12.27
C LEU A 13 -23.85 -44.72 11.16
N LEU A 14 -23.53 -43.47 11.55
CA LEU A 14 -22.38 -42.64 11.19
C LEU A 14 -21.95 -42.56 9.71
N ASP A 15 -22.17 -41.38 9.12
CA ASP A 15 -21.22 -40.82 8.15
C ASP A 15 -20.79 -39.45 8.69
N GLU A 16 -19.68 -39.46 9.42
CA GLU A 16 -18.93 -38.28 9.86
C GLU A 16 -17.94 -37.94 8.73
N THR A 17 -18.14 -36.80 8.07
CA THR A 17 -17.07 -35.87 7.69
C THR A 17 -17.73 -34.53 7.42
N ASP A 18 -18.05 -33.83 8.50
CA ASP A 18 -18.12 -32.36 8.49
C ASP A 18 -16.68 -31.90 8.24
N GLU A 19 -16.31 -31.74 6.97
CA GLU A 19 -15.18 -30.88 6.63
C GLU A 19 -15.65 -29.47 7.01
N ASP A 20 -15.26 -29.06 8.23
CA ASP A 20 -15.29 -27.68 8.69
C ASP A 20 -14.50 -26.84 7.67
N ILE A 21 -15.19 -26.40 6.61
CA ILE A 21 -14.73 -25.34 5.73
C ILE A 21 -14.70 -24.11 6.62
N VAL A 22 -13.52 -23.84 7.18
CA VAL A 22 -13.25 -22.62 7.92
C VAL A 22 -13.64 -21.46 7.00
N PRO A 23 -14.65 -20.65 7.35
CA PRO A 23 -15.01 -19.51 6.54
C PRO A 23 -13.77 -18.62 6.38
N ILE A 24 -13.47 -18.23 5.14
CA ILE A 24 -12.43 -17.25 4.79
C ILE A 24 -12.64 -15.88 5.48
N ASP A 25 -13.68 -15.70 6.28
CA ASP A 25 -14.07 -14.46 6.96
C ASP A 25 -13.28 -14.12 8.24
N GLU A 26 -12.28 -14.91 8.64
CA GLU A 26 -11.42 -14.59 9.79
C GLU A 26 -10.15 -13.81 9.40
N TRP A 27 -10.23 -13.01 8.33
CA TRP A 27 -9.36 -11.84 8.20
C TRP A 27 -9.84 -10.84 9.24
N GLU A 28 -9.31 -10.90 10.47
CA GLU A 28 -9.40 -9.76 11.36
C GLU A 28 -8.79 -8.57 10.60
N GLU A 29 -9.66 -7.64 10.21
CA GLU A 29 -9.26 -6.29 9.80
C GLU A 29 -8.30 -5.80 10.88
N GLU A 30 -6.99 -5.78 10.58
CA GLU A 30 -6.07 -4.97 11.39
C GLU A 30 -6.72 -3.59 11.43
N ASP A 31 -7.01 -3.08 12.64
CA ASP A 31 -7.65 -1.77 12.84
C ASP A 31 -7.13 -0.81 11.77
N GLU A 32 -8.03 -0.32 10.91
CA GLU A 32 -7.69 0.48 9.72
C GLU A 32 -7.16 1.85 10.20
N ALA A 33 -5.91 1.82 10.68
CA ALA A 33 -5.21 2.97 11.19
C ALA A 33 -4.86 3.87 10.02
N GLU A 34 -4.90 5.18 10.26
CA GLU A 34 -4.42 6.11 9.23
C GLU A 34 -2.95 5.80 8.91
N PRO A 35 -2.58 5.76 7.61
CA PRO A 35 -1.22 5.39 7.24
C PRO A 35 -0.22 6.42 7.76
N GLU A 36 0.94 5.92 8.20
CA GLU A 36 2.06 6.70 8.72
C GLU A 36 3.36 6.29 8.03
N ILE A 37 4.27 7.24 7.79
CA ILE A 37 5.55 6.95 7.13
C ILE A 37 6.30 5.85 7.90
N GLY A 38 6.58 4.73 7.24
CA GLY A 38 7.29 3.60 7.82
C GLY A 38 6.41 2.53 8.48
N ASP A 39 5.09 2.58 8.32
CA ASP A 39 4.13 1.62 8.88
C ASP A 39 4.16 0.20 8.26
N GLY A 40 4.91 0.01 7.16
CA GLY A 40 4.97 -1.25 6.41
C GLY A 40 3.77 -1.49 5.48
N GLY A 41 2.81 -0.56 5.44
CA GLY A 41 1.65 -0.51 4.54
C GLY A 41 1.81 0.60 3.50
N ASP A 42 0.82 1.50 3.42
CA ASP A 42 0.83 2.64 2.49
C ASP A 42 1.89 3.70 2.83
N GLY A 43 2.39 3.73 4.07
CA GLY A 43 3.53 4.58 4.45
C GLY A 43 4.90 4.02 4.06
N GLY A 44 4.94 2.81 3.49
CA GLY A 44 6.17 2.15 3.10
C GLY A 44 6.99 1.64 4.30
N GLY A 45 8.21 1.19 4.03
CA GLY A 45 9.16 0.78 5.07
C GLY A 45 9.05 -0.69 5.51
N ILE A 46 9.84 -1.05 6.52
CA ILE A 46 10.06 -2.43 6.94
C ILE A 46 9.57 -2.59 8.38
N VAL A 47 8.59 -3.47 8.60
CA VAL A 47 8.00 -3.74 9.91
C VAL A 47 7.95 -5.24 10.17
N LEU A 48 8.80 -5.72 11.08
CA LEU A 48 8.93 -7.16 11.34
C LEU A 48 8.05 -7.68 12.49
N GLN A 49 7.33 -6.80 13.20
CA GLN A 49 6.46 -7.11 14.35
C GLN A 49 7.06 -8.14 15.35
N ASN A 50 8.38 -8.06 15.61
CA ASN A 50 9.13 -8.99 16.47
C ASN A 50 9.05 -10.48 16.09
N CYS A 51 8.76 -10.80 14.84
CA CYS A 51 8.87 -12.16 14.32
C CYS A 51 10.35 -12.57 14.31
N PHE A 52 10.73 -13.60 15.05
CA PHE A 52 12.13 -14.08 15.12
C PHE A 52 12.67 -14.47 13.74
N TRP A 53 11.79 -14.88 12.83
CA TRP A 53 12.06 -15.26 11.45
C TRP A 53 11.97 -14.08 10.46
N GLY A 54 11.45 -12.92 10.88
CA GLY A 54 11.13 -11.81 9.99
C GLY A 54 12.36 -11.21 9.29
N ALA A 55 13.49 -11.12 10.00
CA ALA A 55 14.75 -10.63 9.42
C ALA A 55 15.29 -11.58 8.35
N ARG A 56 15.10 -12.89 8.53
CA ARG A 56 15.49 -13.91 7.55
C ARG A 56 14.60 -13.83 6.31
N ALA A 57 13.29 -13.71 6.50
CA ALA A 57 12.34 -13.53 5.40
C ALA A 57 12.62 -12.25 4.59
N LEU A 58 12.97 -11.14 5.25
CA LEU A 58 13.37 -9.90 4.59
C LEU A 58 14.65 -10.07 3.76
N SER A 59 15.67 -10.75 4.30
CA SER A 59 16.91 -11.04 3.55
C SER A 59 16.58 -11.80 2.27
N ILE A 60 15.72 -12.82 2.35
CA ILE A 60 15.29 -13.59 1.20
C ILE A 60 14.53 -12.70 0.21
N ALA A 61 13.62 -11.84 0.68
CA ALA A 61 12.90 -10.90 -0.18
C ALA A 61 13.87 -10.00 -1.00
N GLN A 62 14.92 -9.48 -0.35
CA GLN A 62 15.94 -8.67 -1.00
C GLN A 62 16.82 -9.47 -1.98
N GLU A 63 17.19 -10.71 -1.63
CA GLU A 63 17.93 -11.63 -2.50
C GLU A 63 17.14 -11.98 -3.77
N ILE A 64 15.83 -12.18 -3.64
CA ILE A 64 14.94 -12.40 -4.78
C ILE A 64 14.79 -11.12 -5.60
N LEU A 65 14.57 -9.97 -4.96
CA LEU A 65 14.38 -8.69 -5.65
C LEU A 65 15.58 -8.32 -6.53
N ALA A 66 16.80 -8.60 -6.07
CA ALA A 66 18.03 -8.34 -6.83
C ALA A 66 18.07 -9.05 -8.21
N GLN A 67 17.20 -10.03 -8.46
CA GLN A 67 17.09 -10.74 -9.74
C GLN A 67 16.17 -10.02 -10.75
N PHE A 68 15.41 -9.01 -10.31
CA PHE A 68 14.37 -8.34 -11.11
C PHE A 68 14.84 -7.00 -11.72
N GLY A 69 16.09 -6.59 -11.48
CA GLY A 69 16.68 -5.38 -12.02
C GLY A 69 16.64 -4.20 -11.05
N ASP A 70 17.39 -3.14 -11.38
CA ASP A 70 17.56 -1.95 -10.54
C ASP A 70 16.37 -0.96 -10.66
N ASP A 71 15.37 -1.27 -11.48
CA ASP A 71 14.19 -0.43 -11.70
C ASP A 71 13.02 -0.75 -10.77
N ILE A 72 13.14 -1.82 -9.97
CA ILE A 72 12.13 -2.23 -9.00
C ILE A 72 12.73 -2.19 -7.60
N GLU A 73 12.04 -1.51 -6.69
CA GLU A 73 12.42 -1.40 -5.29
C GLU A 73 11.37 -2.02 -4.37
N LEU A 74 11.82 -2.40 -3.18
CA LEU A 74 10.96 -2.80 -2.08
C LEU A 74 10.40 -1.53 -1.42
N PHE A 75 9.14 -1.21 -1.70
CA PHE A 75 8.46 -0.08 -1.07
C PHE A 75 8.11 -0.36 0.38
N SER A 76 7.51 -1.53 0.64
CA SER A 76 7.19 -1.98 1.98
C SER A 76 7.38 -3.48 2.16
N PHE A 77 7.70 -3.86 3.40
CA PHE A 77 7.78 -5.24 3.84
C PHE A 77 7.25 -5.34 5.26
N LYS A 78 6.18 -6.11 5.46
CA LYS A 78 5.56 -6.30 6.77
C LYS A 78 5.41 -7.79 7.06
N THR A 79 5.79 -8.21 8.26
CA THR A 79 5.51 -9.57 8.75
C THR A 79 4.57 -9.50 9.94
N THR A 80 3.73 -10.52 10.11
CA THR A 80 2.86 -10.66 11.27
C THR A 80 3.17 -11.91 12.08
N PRO A 81 2.93 -11.90 13.40
CA PRO A 81 3.11 -13.08 14.25
C PRO A 81 2.29 -14.31 13.81
N ARG A 82 1.22 -14.09 13.03
CA ARG A 82 0.36 -15.15 12.47
C ARG A 82 0.92 -15.81 11.20
N GLY A 83 2.10 -15.40 10.74
CA GLY A 83 2.74 -16.00 9.58
C GLY A 83 2.40 -15.35 8.24
N TYR A 84 1.85 -14.13 8.24
CA TYR A 84 1.61 -13.37 7.00
C TYR A 84 2.82 -12.49 6.68
N ILE A 85 3.14 -12.41 5.39
CA ILE A 85 4.15 -11.51 4.83
C ILE A 85 3.50 -10.66 3.74
N TYR A 86 3.54 -9.35 3.92
CA TYR A 86 3.10 -8.38 2.93
C TYR A 86 4.32 -7.73 2.28
N VAL A 87 4.38 -7.77 0.96
CA VAL A 87 5.45 -7.20 0.15
C VAL A 87 4.83 -6.22 -0.84
N ARG A 88 5.30 -4.97 -0.85
CA ARG A 88 4.92 -4.00 -1.87
C ARG A 88 6.11 -3.63 -2.72
N LEU A 89 5.99 -3.86 -4.03
CA LEU A 89 7.02 -3.60 -5.03
C LEU A 89 6.70 -2.32 -5.80
N ASP A 90 7.71 -1.48 -5.99
CA ASP A 90 7.57 -0.19 -6.66
C ASP A 90 8.49 -0.11 -7.88
N LYS A 91 7.93 0.24 -9.04
CA LYS A 91 8.67 0.39 -10.30
C LYS A 91 9.07 1.84 -10.50
N LEU A 92 10.34 2.17 -10.23
CA LEU A 92 10.88 3.53 -10.23
C LEU A 92 10.54 4.36 -11.48
N PRO A 93 10.74 3.88 -12.72
CA PRO A 93 10.45 4.66 -13.93
C PRO A 93 8.96 4.72 -14.29
N ASN A 94 8.11 3.92 -13.62
CA ASN A 94 6.68 3.92 -13.90
C ASN A 94 6.04 5.18 -13.29
N LYS A 95 5.16 5.84 -14.07
CA LYS A 95 4.43 7.06 -13.65
C LYS A 95 3.72 6.90 -12.31
N TYR A 96 3.09 5.75 -12.08
CA TYR A 96 2.36 5.43 -10.86
C TYR A 96 3.19 4.57 -9.90
N GLY A 97 4.44 4.25 -10.22
CA GLY A 97 5.24 3.33 -9.42
C GLY A 97 4.65 1.93 -9.28
N CYS A 98 3.92 1.45 -10.30
CA CYS A 98 3.33 0.11 -10.30
C CYS A 98 4.13 -0.81 -11.24
N PRO A 99 4.69 -1.94 -10.75
CA PRO A 99 5.22 -2.99 -11.59
C PRO A 99 4.12 -3.70 -12.40
N ASP A 100 4.50 -4.32 -13.51
CA ASP A 100 3.59 -5.12 -14.33
C ASP A 100 3.16 -6.39 -13.58
N VAL A 101 1.95 -6.91 -13.84
CA VAL A 101 1.39 -8.08 -13.13
C VAL A 101 2.31 -9.29 -13.27
N GLU A 102 2.91 -9.48 -14.44
CA GLU A 102 3.85 -10.58 -14.71
C GLU A 102 5.09 -10.52 -13.82
N VAL A 103 5.56 -9.31 -13.47
CA VAL A 103 6.68 -9.09 -12.57
C VAL A 103 6.28 -9.47 -11.14
N ILE A 104 5.12 -8.99 -10.68
CA ILE A 104 4.59 -9.27 -9.34
C ILE A 104 4.42 -10.78 -9.16
N GLU A 105 3.80 -11.46 -10.12
CA GLU A 105 3.61 -12.92 -10.08
C GLU A 105 4.94 -13.68 -10.10
N SER A 106 5.90 -13.24 -10.92
CA SER A 106 7.20 -13.89 -11.02
C SER A 106 8.00 -13.74 -9.73
N TYR A 107 7.98 -12.55 -9.12
CA TYR A 107 8.57 -12.32 -7.81
C TYR A 107 7.89 -13.18 -6.74
N ASN A 108 6.55 -13.19 -6.70
CA ASN A 108 5.78 -13.98 -5.72
C ASN A 108 6.14 -15.47 -5.78
N ARG A 109 6.19 -16.05 -6.99
CA ARG A 109 6.60 -17.46 -7.17
C ARG A 109 8.02 -17.73 -6.70
N ALA A 110 8.97 -16.86 -7.05
CA ALA A 110 10.37 -17.02 -6.65
C ALA A 110 10.54 -16.88 -5.13
N PHE A 111 9.86 -15.90 -4.54
CA PHE A 111 9.90 -15.63 -3.11
C PHE A 111 9.27 -16.77 -2.30
N LYS A 112 8.06 -17.20 -2.65
CA LYS A 112 7.39 -18.33 -1.98
C LYS A 112 8.23 -19.60 -2.05
N LYS A 113 8.75 -19.94 -3.24
CA LYS A 113 9.62 -21.10 -3.42
C LYS A 113 10.83 -21.05 -2.48
N ARG A 114 11.48 -19.89 -2.36
CA ARG A 114 12.67 -19.76 -1.51
C ARG A 114 12.35 -19.81 -0.02
N LEU A 115 11.20 -19.25 0.40
CA LEU A 115 10.73 -19.40 1.78
C LEU A 115 10.44 -20.86 2.11
N ASP A 116 9.80 -21.61 1.21
CA ASP A 116 9.47 -23.03 1.45
C ASP A 116 10.73 -23.90 1.55
N GLU A 117 11.75 -23.66 0.71
CA GLU A 117 13.05 -24.34 0.78
C GLU A 117 13.74 -24.10 2.15
N VAL A 118 13.78 -22.85 2.61
CA VAL A 118 14.42 -22.46 3.87
C VAL A 118 13.57 -22.90 5.08
N GLY A 119 12.24 -22.97 4.92
CA GLY A 119 11.32 -23.53 5.91
C GLY A 119 11.57 -25.01 6.16
N GLN A 120 11.82 -25.80 5.11
CA GLN A 120 12.17 -27.23 5.23
C GLN A 120 13.52 -27.46 5.95
N GLU A 121 14.40 -26.46 5.95
CA GLU A 121 15.66 -26.48 6.70
C GLU A 121 15.48 -26.10 8.18
N GLY A 122 14.26 -25.67 8.57
CA GLY A 122 13.89 -25.30 9.93
C GLY A 122 14.27 -23.87 10.34
N GLU A 123 14.71 -23.03 9.39
CA GLU A 123 15.05 -21.63 9.66
C GLU A 123 13.81 -20.71 9.72
N LEU A 124 12.71 -21.11 9.08
CA LEU A 124 11.45 -20.38 9.00
C LEU A 124 10.27 -21.30 9.37
N PRO A 125 9.12 -20.76 9.79
CA PRO A 125 7.87 -21.51 9.82
C PRO A 125 7.51 -22.06 8.43
N GLU A 126 6.98 -23.28 8.36
CA GLU A 126 6.62 -23.93 7.08
C GLU A 126 5.37 -23.32 6.43
N ASP A 127 4.46 -22.76 7.23
CA ASP A 127 3.15 -22.28 6.77
C ASP A 127 3.07 -20.74 6.75
N LEU A 128 3.96 -20.13 5.96
CA LEU A 128 3.93 -18.68 5.73
C LEU A 128 3.05 -18.32 4.54
N ALA A 129 2.08 -17.44 4.77
CA ALA A 129 1.25 -16.82 3.75
C ALA A 129 1.89 -15.52 3.22
N ILE A 130 1.76 -15.26 1.92
CA ILE A 130 2.39 -14.10 1.28
C ILE A 130 1.37 -13.35 0.43
N GLU A 131 1.38 -12.03 0.55
CA GLU A 131 0.76 -11.11 -0.40
C GLU A 131 1.86 -10.25 -1.05
N VAL A 132 1.90 -10.23 -2.37
CA VAL A 132 2.78 -9.33 -3.14
C VAL A 132 1.91 -8.41 -3.98
N SER A 133 2.05 -7.11 -3.79
CA SER A 133 1.29 -6.08 -4.48
C SER A 133 2.15 -4.87 -4.85
N SER A 134 1.57 -3.89 -5.53
CA SER A 134 2.17 -2.57 -5.72
C SER A 134 1.58 -1.58 -4.71
N PRO A 135 2.27 -0.48 -4.35
CA PRO A 135 1.66 0.54 -3.51
C PRO A 135 0.43 1.17 -4.19
N GLY A 136 -0.58 1.53 -3.41
CA GLY A 136 -1.83 2.13 -3.92
C GLY A 136 -1.71 3.62 -4.25
N ALA A 137 -2.86 4.25 -4.52
CA ALA A 137 -2.99 5.70 -4.63
C ALA A 137 -2.82 6.41 -3.27
N GLU A 138 -3.22 5.72 -2.20
CA GLU A 138 -3.11 6.19 -0.81
C GLU A 138 -1.68 6.09 -0.25
N ARG A 139 -0.71 5.64 -1.07
CA ARG A 139 0.71 5.65 -0.71
C ARG A 139 1.12 7.03 -0.21
N LEU A 140 1.83 7.07 0.92
CA LEU A 140 2.41 8.30 1.42
C LEU A 140 3.70 8.62 0.66
N LEU A 141 3.83 9.86 0.22
CA LEU A 141 5.06 10.37 -0.40
C LEU A 141 5.94 11.04 0.66
N LYS A 142 7.20 10.62 0.74
CA LYS A 142 8.21 11.24 1.61
C LYS A 142 8.57 12.61 1.07
N VAL A 143 8.39 13.64 1.90
CA VAL A 143 8.76 15.01 1.57
C VAL A 143 10.21 15.26 2.01
N PRO A 144 11.11 15.73 1.13
CA PRO A 144 10.89 16.05 -0.29
C PRO A 144 11.18 14.88 -1.26
N ASN A 145 11.77 13.79 -0.76
CA ASN A 145 12.47 12.79 -1.56
C ASN A 145 11.64 12.17 -2.70
N ASP A 146 10.36 11.92 -2.49
CA ASP A 146 9.50 11.27 -3.47
C ASP A 146 8.83 12.27 -4.42
N LEU A 147 8.77 13.56 -4.04
CA LEU A 147 7.96 14.57 -4.75
C LEU A 147 8.40 14.76 -6.20
N GLN A 148 9.71 14.82 -6.43
CA GLN A 148 10.27 15.04 -7.76
C GLN A 148 9.86 13.95 -8.76
N ARG A 149 9.77 12.70 -8.28
CA ARG A 149 9.40 11.55 -9.11
C ARG A 149 7.97 11.65 -9.63
N PHE A 150 7.07 12.26 -8.85
CA PHE A 150 5.65 12.38 -9.17
C PHE A 150 5.26 13.80 -9.57
N GLN A 151 6.19 14.68 -9.94
CA GLN A 151 5.95 16.11 -10.19
C GLN A 151 4.82 16.40 -11.22
N ASP A 152 4.67 15.52 -12.21
CA ASP A 152 3.70 15.65 -13.29
C ASP A 152 2.33 15.05 -12.94
N MET A 153 2.17 14.56 -11.71
CA MET A 153 0.92 14.06 -11.17
C MET A 153 0.31 15.05 -10.16
N PRO A 154 -1.02 15.18 -10.15
CA PRO A 154 -1.69 15.85 -9.04
C PRO A 154 -1.51 15.01 -7.76
N MET A 155 -1.28 15.70 -6.66
CA MET A 155 -1.10 15.12 -5.32
C MET A 155 -2.08 15.78 -4.36
N ARG A 156 -2.67 14.99 -3.48
CA ARG A 156 -3.43 15.50 -2.34
C ARG A 156 -2.43 15.88 -1.25
N VAL A 157 -2.39 17.15 -0.88
CA VAL A 157 -1.46 17.68 0.12
C VAL A 157 -2.25 18.22 1.30
N SER A 158 -1.98 17.67 2.47
CA SER A 158 -2.37 18.25 3.77
C SER A 158 -1.23 19.11 4.31
N TYR A 159 -1.54 20.32 4.77
CA TYR A 159 -0.54 21.29 5.19
C TYR A 159 -1.09 22.33 6.20
N ILE A 160 -0.16 23.02 6.86
CA ILE A 160 -0.42 24.18 7.72
C ILE A 160 0.29 25.40 7.11
N GLU A 161 -0.42 26.50 6.88
CA GLU A 161 0.17 27.69 6.24
C GLU A 161 0.99 28.57 7.20
N ASP A 162 0.64 28.59 8.48
CA ASP A 162 1.26 29.48 9.47
C ASP A 162 1.39 28.76 10.83
N VAL A 163 2.59 28.83 11.40
CA VAL A 163 2.99 28.17 12.66
C VAL A 163 2.50 28.94 13.87
N ASP A 164 2.34 30.26 13.76
CA ASP A 164 2.06 31.15 14.89
C ASP A 164 0.56 31.33 15.16
N THR A 165 -0.28 30.75 14.32
CA THR A 165 -1.73 30.74 14.49
C THR A 165 -2.24 29.32 14.66
N LYS A 166 -3.34 29.16 15.43
CA LYS A 166 -4.18 27.95 15.43
C LYS A 166 -4.87 27.77 14.06
N CYS A 167 -4.09 27.82 12.99
CA CYS A 167 -4.58 27.61 11.64
C CYS A 167 -4.94 26.12 11.52
N PRO A 168 -6.18 25.82 11.08
CA PRO A 168 -6.56 24.45 10.83
C PRO A 168 -5.69 23.87 9.71
N GLU A 169 -5.43 22.57 9.79
CA GLU A 169 -4.88 21.82 8.66
C GLU A 169 -5.78 22.01 7.44
N LYS A 170 -5.17 22.28 6.30
CA LYS A 170 -5.84 22.41 5.01
C LYS A 170 -5.44 21.26 4.11
N THR A 171 -6.38 20.79 3.31
CA THR A 171 -6.13 19.79 2.27
C THR A 171 -6.54 20.36 0.92
N SER A 172 -5.67 20.22 -0.08
CA SER A 172 -5.97 20.62 -1.47
C SER A 172 -5.13 19.79 -2.44
N ILE A 173 -5.49 19.80 -3.72
CA ILE A 173 -4.80 19.03 -4.74
C ILE A 173 -3.83 19.93 -5.53
N PHE A 174 -2.58 19.54 -5.63
CA PHE A 174 -1.53 20.34 -6.26
C PHE A 174 -0.70 19.53 -7.25
N TYR A 175 -0.11 20.22 -8.21
CA TYR A 175 1.11 19.75 -8.85
C TYR A 175 2.31 20.34 -8.11
N LEU A 176 3.40 19.59 -8.06
CA LEU A 176 4.68 20.16 -7.68
C LEU A 176 5.13 21.13 -8.78
N ASP A 177 5.49 22.36 -8.40
CA ASP A 177 6.02 23.36 -9.33
C ASP A 177 7.55 23.38 -9.25
N SER A 178 8.12 23.38 -8.04
CA SER A 178 9.57 23.24 -7.81
C SER A 178 9.92 22.80 -6.39
N LEU A 179 11.12 22.22 -6.24
CA LEU A 179 11.77 21.98 -4.94
C LEU A 179 12.87 23.02 -4.72
N GLU A 180 12.86 23.65 -3.56
CA GLU A 180 13.91 24.57 -3.13
C GLU A 180 14.71 23.95 -1.99
N THR A 181 15.67 23.08 -2.34
CA THR A 181 16.47 22.31 -1.37
C THR A 181 17.25 23.21 -0.40
N GLU A 182 17.74 24.36 -0.86
CA GLU A 182 18.50 25.31 -0.03
C GLU A 182 17.64 25.94 1.08
N SER A 183 16.37 26.25 0.78
CA SER A 183 15.45 26.86 1.74
C SER A 183 14.61 25.83 2.51
N GLY A 184 14.74 24.54 2.18
CA GLY A 184 13.96 23.47 2.78
C GLY A 184 12.46 23.60 2.48
N SER A 185 12.12 24.02 1.26
CA SER A 185 10.74 24.31 0.88
C SER A 185 10.35 23.77 -0.50
N CYS A 186 9.05 23.68 -0.74
CA CYS A 186 8.45 23.24 -1.99
C CYS A 186 7.42 24.28 -2.45
N VAL A 187 7.36 24.47 -3.76
CA VAL A 187 6.39 25.36 -4.41
C VAL A 187 5.35 24.50 -5.11
N TRP A 188 4.09 24.79 -4.82
CA TRP A 188 2.93 24.03 -5.28
C TRP A 188 2.07 24.88 -6.21
N ARG A 189 1.58 24.26 -7.28
CA ARG A 189 0.62 24.85 -8.21
C ARG A 189 -0.74 24.16 -8.05
N LEU A 190 -1.80 24.93 -7.83
CA LEU A 190 -3.15 24.38 -7.64
C LEU A 190 -3.62 23.60 -8.88
N ALA A 191 -4.09 22.38 -8.68
CA ALA A 191 -4.64 21.55 -9.75
C ALA A 191 -6.07 21.98 -10.11
N ASP A 192 -6.38 22.09 -11.40
CA ASP A 192 -7.72 22.45 -11.91
C ASP A 192 -8.63 21.21 -11.96
N VAL A 193 -8.94 20.67 -10.77
CA VAL A 193 -9.79 19.49 -10.53
C VAL A 193 -11.05 19.86 -9.76
N LYS A 194 -12.06 19.00 -9.77
CA LYS A 194 -13.40 19.30 -9.24
C LYS A 194 -13.39 19.69 -7.76
N GLU A 195 -12.54 19.05 -6.97
CA GLU A 195 -12.41 19.18 -5.52
C GLU A 195 -11.78 20.51 -5.12
N ASN A 196 -10.96 21.10 -6.00
CA ASN A 196 -10.40 22.44 -5.79
C ASN A 196 -11.28 23.54 -6.39
N ARG A 197 -12.35 23.21 -7.12
CA ARG A 197 -13.25 24.20 -7.73
C ARG A 197 -14.30 24.66 -6.72
N ASP A 198 -14.62 25.95 -6.78
CA ASP A 198 -15.74 26.51 -6.01
C ASP A 198 -17.06 25.81 -6.41
N PRO A 199 -17.79 25.19 -5.46
CA PRO A 199 -19.08 24.57 -5.72
C PRO A 199 -20.08 25.53 -6.39
N ALA A 200 -20.03 26.83 -6.05
CA ALA A 200 -20.90 27.85 -6.63
C ALA A 200 -20.54 28.18 -8.09
N ALA A 201 -19.31 27.86 -8.54
CA ALA A 201 -18.87 28.10 -9.90
C ALA A 201 -19.45 27.11 -10.93
N LYS A 202 -20.24 26.12 -10.50
CA LYS A 202 -20.90 25.10 -11.35
C LYS A 202 -19.93 24.37 -12.30
N GLY A 203 -18.74 24.03 -11.79
CA GLY A 203 -17.74 23.28 -12.55
C GLY A 203 -16.96 24.09 -13.60
N ARG A 204 -17.09 25.42 -13.61
CA ARG A 204 -16.25 26.28 -14.48
C ARG A 204 -14.75 26.02 -14.21
N PRO A 205 -13.92 25.90 -15.26
CA PRO A 205 -12.48 25.79 -15.10
C PRO A 205 -11.90 27.01 -14.39
N PHE A 206 -10.67 26.86 -13.91
CA PHE A 206 -9.97 27.94 -13.23
C PHE A 206 -9.73 29.16 -14.11
N SER A 207 -9.85 30.34 -13.50
CA SER A 207 -9.41 31.61 -14.08
C SER A 207 -7.88 31.62 -14.26
N ARG A 208 -7.37 32.56 -15.07
CA ARG A 208 -5.92 32.71 -15.26
C ARG A 208 -5.18 32.95 -13.93
N LYS A 209 -5.75 33.78 -13.06
CA LYS A 209 -5.20 34.07 -11.72
C LYS A 209 -5.06 32.81 -10.86
N GLN A 210 -6.04 31.91 -10.92
CA GLN A 210 -5.99 30.65 -10.17
C GLN A 210 -4.95 29.68 -10.73
N LYS A 211 -4.80 29.60 -12.06
CA LYS A 211 -3.77 28.75 -12.71
C LYS A 211 -2.34 29.23 -12.42
N ASP A 212 -2.15 30.54 -12.30
CA ASP A 212 -0.86 31.16 -11.99
C ASP A 212 -0.58 31.24 -10.48
N TRP A 213 -1.55 30.89 -9.62
CA TRP A 213 -1.36 30.90 -8.17
C TRP A 213 -0.35 29.84 -7.74
N ARG A 214 0.47 30.18 -6.74
CA ARG A 214 1.51 29.33 -6.15
C ARG A 214 1.48 29.40 -4.64
N LEU A 215 1.71 28.26 -4.00
CA LEU A 215 1.90 28.14 -2.56
C LEU A 215 3.30 27.68 -2.27
N LYS A 216 4.00 28.39 -1.39
CA LYS A 216 5.31 27.98 -0.90
C LYS A 216 5.16 27.43 0.52
N LEU A 217 5.59 26.19 0.74
CA LEU A 217 5.55 25.53 2.05
C LEU A 217 6.95 25.03 2.43
N SER A 218 7.36 25.26 3.67
CA SER A 218 8.51 24.51 4.21
C SER A 218 8.14 23.03 4.34
N TYR A 219 9.13 22.14 4.26
CA TYR A 219 8.88 20.71 4.38
C TYR A 219 8.16 20.32 5.68
N ALA A 220 8.46 21.00 6.80
CA ALA A 220 7.83 20.76 8.10
C ALA A 220 6.34 21.13 8.17
N MET A 221 5.88 21.99 7.25
CA MET A 221 4.48 22.40 7.15
C MET A 221 3.64 21.45 6.33
N VAL A 222 4.26 20.57 5.54
CA VAL A 222 3.56 19.51 4.81
C VAL A 222 3.34 18.35 5.77
N LYS A 223 2.08 17.95 5.96
CA LYS A 223 1.68 16.91 6.91
C LYS A 223 1.52 15.55 6.25
N LYS A 224 0.86 15.51 5.09
CA LYS A 224 0.59 14.28 4.35
C LYS A 224 0.56 14.59 2.86
N VAL A 225 1.13 13.71 2.06
CA VAL A 225 1.06 13.78 0.60
C VAL A 225 0.72 12.40 0.06
N THR A 226 -0.34 12.30 -0.73
CA THR A 226 -0.70 11.09 -1.48
C THR A 226 -0.94 11.43 -2.95
N LEU A 227 -0.92 10.42 -3.82
CA LEU A 227 -1.25 10.63 -5.23
C LEU A 227 -2.75 10.91 -5.36
N TYR A 228 -3.12 11.84 -6.23
CA TYR A 228 -4.52 12.05 -6.59
C TYR A 228 -4.83 11.34 -7.91
N LEU A 229 -5.82 10.44 -7.87
CA LEU A 229 -6.39 9.82 -9.06
C LEU A 229 -7.80 10.39 -9.26
N ASP A 230 -8.08 10.85 -10.48
CA ASP A 230 -9.40 11.31 -10.89
C ASP A 230 -10.25 10.06 -11.18
N CYS A 231 -11.14 9.71 -10.24
CA CYS A 231 -12.00 8.52 -10.29
C CYS A 231 -13.38 8.84 -10.88
#